data_AF-A0A1M6YAD3-F1
#
_entry.id   AF-A0A1M6YAD3-F1
#
_cell.length_a   1.000
_cell.length_b   1.000
_cell.length_c   1.000
_cell.angle_alpha   90.00
_cell.angle_beta   90.00
_cell.angle_gamma   90.00
#
_symmetry.space_group_name_H-M   'P 1'
#
loop_
_entity.id
_entity.type
_entity.pdbx_description
1 polymer ?
#
loop_
_entity_poly.entity_id
_entity_poly.type
_entity_poly.pdbx_seq_one_letter_code
_entity_poly.pdbx_strand_id
1 'polypeptide(L)'
;MEISDSKYEPLDDEERSLMEAIERGDTKPVPKEELEAIKASIKGTAHNITIRMNDDDIEGMKAKASRLGINYQTLIKTLVLRYLTGGITINETF
;
A
#
# COMPACT_ATOMS: atom_id res chain seq x y z
N MET A 1 -32.24 5.64 -4.34
CA MET A 1 -31.25 4.97 -3.48
C MET A 1 -29.97 5.74 -3.69
N GLU A 2 -29.71 6.68 -2.79
CA GLU A 2 -28.52 7.54 -2.85
C GLU A 2 -27.30 6.68 -2.53
N ILE A 3 -26.40 6.53 -3.50
CA ILE A 3 -25.07 5.99 -3.27
C ILE A 3 -24.31 7.12 -2.59
N SER A 4 -23.97 6.94 -1.31
CA SER A 4 -23.12 7.90 -0.59
C SER A 4 -21.73 7.92 -1.24
N ASP A 5 -21.41 9.01 -1.94
CA ASP A 5 -20.14 9.27 -2.66
C ASP A 5 -18.90 9.48 -1.75
N SER A 6 -18.96 9.06 -0.48
CA SER A 6 -17.93 9.34 0.52
C SER A 6 -16.59 8.59 0.34
N LYS A 7 -16.48 7.65 -0.61
CA LYS A 7 -15.28 6.79 -0.72
C LYS A 7 -14.18 7.33 -1.66
N TYR A 8 -14.44 8.42 -2.37
CA TYR A 8 -13.53 8.97 -3.38
C TYR A 8 -13.38 10.49 -3.29
N GLU A 9 -13.57 11.08 -2.11
CA GLU A 9 -13.17 12.48 -1.93
C GLU A 9 -11.65 12.58 -2.07
N PRO A 10 -11.14 13.47 -2.93
CA PRO A 10 -9.71 13.67 -3.08
C PRO A 10 -9.13 14.21 -1.77
N LEU A 11 -8.08 13.54 -1.27
CA LEU A 11 -7.40 13.86 -0.02
C LEU A 11 -6.57 15.14 -0.14
N ASP A 12 -6.16 15.48 -1.37
CA ASP A 12 -5.40 16.68 -1.71
C ASP A 12 -5.71 17.23 -3.13
N ASP A 13 -5.13 18.38 -3.44
CA ASP A 13 -5.32 19.06 -4.72
C ASP A 13 -4.74 18.29 -5.92
N GLU A 14 -3.74 17.42 -5.68
CA GLU A 14 -3.15 16.56 -6.71
C GLU A 14 -4.11 15.43 -7.10
N GLU A 15 -4.69 14.74 -6.11
CA GLU A 15 -5.69 13.70 -6.31
C GLU A 15 -6.94 14.24 -7.00
N ARG A 16 -7.38 15.45 -6.63
CA ARG A 16 -8.53 16.10 -7.29
C ARG A 16 -8.24 16.36 -8.76
N SER A 17 -7.08 16.92 -9.07
CA SER A 17 -6.68 17.18 -10.45
C SER A 17 -6.55 15.90 -11.28
N LEU A 18 -6.10 14.80 -10.67
CA LEU A 18 -5.97 13.51 -11.32
C LEU A 18 -7.35 12.89 -11.62
N MET A 19 -8.26 12.92 -10.66
CA MET A 19 -9.65 12.45 -10.83
C MET A 19 -10.35 13.21 -11.95
N GLU A 20 -10.27 14.54 -11.95
CA GLU A 20 -10.85 15.36 -13.01
C GLU A 20 -10.23 15.08 -14.39
N ALA A 21 -8.92 14.84 -14.47
CA ALA A 21 -8.27 14.51 -15.75
C ALA A 21 -8.72 13.15 -16.28
N ILE A 22 -8.96 12.17 -15.40
CA ILE A 22 -9.51 10.86 -15.77
C ILE A 22 -10.97 11.01 -16.25
N GLU A 23 -11.80 11.78 -15.53
CA GLU A 23 -13.20 12.04 -15.90
C GLU A 23 -13.33 12.80 -17.23
N ARG A 24 -12.43 13.77 -17.50
CA ARG A 24 -12.35 14.49 -18.77
C ARG A 24 -11.80 13.64 -19.92
N GLY A 25 -11.23 12.47 -19.63
CA GLY A 25 -10.58 11.62 -20.63
C GLY A 25 -9.24 12.17 -21.13
N ASP A 26 -8.67 13.17 -20.45
CA ASP A 26 -7.42 13.87 -20.80
C ASP A 26 -6.16 13.08 -20.37
N THR A 27 -6.24 11.75 -20.38
CA THR A 27 -5.10 10.90 -20.03
C THR A 27 -4.29 10.57 -21.28
N LYS A 28 -2.96 10.69 -21.18
CA LYS A 28 -2.04 10.29 -22.26
C LYS A 28 -1.49 8.90 -21.96
N PRO A 29 -1.46 7.99 -22.94
CA PRO A 29 -0.82 6.69 -22.75
C PRO A 29 0.68 6.90 -22.52
N VAL A 30 1.20 6.26 -21.46
CA VAL A 30 2.62 6.28 -21.14
C VAL A 30 3.39 5.62 -22.30
N PRO A 31 4.50 6.23 -22.80
CA PRO A 31 5.36 5.61 -23.80
C PRO A 31 5.82 4.22 -23.37
N LYS A 32 5.96 3.30 -24.34
CA LYS A 32 6.34 1.91 -24.05
C LYS A 32 7.67 1.81 -23.29
N GLU A 33 8.63 2.67 -23.59
CA GLU A 33 9.95 2.70 -22.93
C GLU A 33 9.85 3.08 -21.45
N GLU A 34 9.03 4.09 -21.14
CA GLU A 34 8.79 4.54 -19.77
C GLU A 34 8.01 3.50 -18.97
N LEU A 35 7.04 2.84 -19.60
CA LEU A 35 6.32 1.71 -19.01
C LEU A 35 7.27 0.55 -18.69
N GLU A 36 8.19 0.21 -19.59
CA GLU A 36 9.18 -0.85 -19.37
C GLU A 36 10.22 -0.44 -18.29
N ALA A 37 10.61 0.83 -18.21
CA ALA A 37 11.48 1.35 -17.15
C ALA A 37 10.82 1.27 -15.77
N ILE A 38 9.54 1.67 -15.66
CA ILE A 38 8.73 1.54 -14.44
C ILE A 38 8.55 0.07 -14.07
N LYS A 39 8.26 -0.80 -15.05
CA LYS A 39 8.18 -2.24 -14.80
C LYS A 39 9.51 -2.80 -14.32
N ALA A 40 10.64 -2.38 -14.91
CA ALA A 40 11.97 -2.83 -14.53
C ALA A 40 12.36 -2.38 -13.11
N SER A 41 12.01 -1.15 -12.72
CA SER A 41 12.23 -0.65 -11.37
C SER A 41 11.40 -1.39 -10.32
N ILE A 42 10.17 -1.80 -10.67
CA ILE A 42 9.30 -2.62 -9.81
C ILE A 42 9.76 -4.09 -9.76
N LYS A 43 10.25 -4.64 -10.88
CA LYS A 43 10.69 -6.06 -10.98
C LYS A 43 11.92 -6.36 -10.13
N GLY A 44 12.71 -5.35 -9.77
CA GLY A 44 14.09 -5.52 -9.32
C GLY A 44 14.31 -5.99 -7.88
N THR A 45 13.34 -5.93 -6.96
CA THR A 45 13.70 -5.95 -5.51
C THR A 45 12.63 -6.53 -4.58
N ALA A 46 11.80 -7.47 -5.04
CA ALA A 46 10.91 -8.22 -4.16
C ALA A 46 11.36 -9.68 -4.03
N HIS A 47 11.85 -10.05 -2.85
CA HIS A 47 12.13 -11.44 -2.50
C HIS A 47 11.04 -12.00 -1.60
N ASN A 48 10.56 -13.19 -1.93
CA ASN A 48 9.64 -13.91 -1.06
C ASN A 48 10.42 -14.46 0.14
N ILE A 49 9.92 -14.18 1.34
CA ILE A 49 10.46 -14.74 2.58
C ILE A 49 9.35 -15.49 3.31
N THR A 50 9.71 -16.56 4.01
CA THR A 50 8.80 -17.33 4.86
C THR A 50 9.13 -17.05 6.30
N ILE A 51 8.16 -16.57 7.08
CA ILE A 51 8.29 -16.32 8.52
C ILE A 51 7.37 -17.30 9.24
N ARG A 52 7.90 -18.07 10.20
CA ARG A 52 7.07 -18.88 11.10
C ARG A 52 6.50 -17.97 12.18
N MET A 53 5.19 -18.02 12.35
CA MET A 53 4.45 -17.24 13.36
C MET A 53 3.47 -18.17 14.06
N ASN A 54 3.08 -17.82 15.28
CA ASN A 54 2.01 -18.52 15.98
C ASN A 54 0.66 -18.18 15.34
N ASP A 55 -0.29 -19.10 15.41
CA ASP A 55 -1.61 -18.92 14.80
C ASP A 55 -2.35 -17.71 15.41
N ASP A 56 -2.25 -17.53 16.73
CA ASP A 56 -2.85 -16.41 17.45
C ASP A 56 -2.32 -15.04 16.96
N ASP A 57 -1.02 -14.95 16.66
CA ASP A 57 -0.41 -13.73 16.14
C ASP A 57 -0.90 -13.42 14.72
N ILE A 58 -1.05 -14.45 13.89
CA ILE A 58 -1.58 -14.33 12.52
C ILE A 58 -3.03 -13.84 12.57
N GLU A 59 -3.85 -14.40 13.46
CA GLU A 59 -5.24 -13.98 13.62
C GLU A 59 -5.34 -12.54 14.13
N GLY A 60 -4.53 -12.18 15.13
CA GLY A 60 -4.43 -10.82 15.64
C GLY A 60 -4.04 -9.80 14.55
N MET A 61 -3.09 -10.14 13.69
CA MET A 61 -2.69 -9.31 12.56
C MET A 61 -3.79 -9.20 11.50
N LYS A 62 -4.48 -10.29 11.17
CA LYS A 62 -5.63 -10.28 10.26
C LYS A 62 -6.75 -9.38 10.76
N ALA A 63 -7.08 -9.46 12.05
CA ALA A 63 -8.10 -8.62 12.66
C ALA A 63 -7.72 -7.12 12.61
N LYS A 64 -6.45 -6.79 12.90
CA LYS A 64 -5.93 -5.42 12.80
C LYS A 64 -5.96 -4.90 11.36
N ALA A 65 -5.54 -5.71 10.40
CA ALA A 65 -5.50 -5.33 8.99
C ALA A 65 -6.90 -5.14 8.40
N SER A 66 -7.85 -6.01 8.79
CA SER A 66 -9.27 -5.89 8.40
C SER A 66 -9.88 -4.56 8.85
N ARG A 67 -9.61 -4.13 10.10
CA ARG A 67 -10.05 -2.81 10.59
C ARG A 67 -9.47 -1.63 9.82
N LEU A 68 -8.26 -1.79 9.30
CA LEU A 68 -7.58 -0.79 8.47
C LEU A 68 -7.94 -0.90 6.98
N GLY A 69 -8.73 -1.91 6.59
CA GLY A 69 -9.10 -2.15 5.19
C GLY A 69 -7.93 -2.63 4.31
N ILE A 70 -6.85 -3.15 4.88
CA ILE A 70 -5.64 -3.60 4.16
C ILE A 70 -5.40 -5.10 4.33
N ASN A 71 -4.59 -5.69 3.45
CA ASN A 71 -4.13 -7.06 3.61
C ASN A 71 -3.18 -7.17 4.81
N TYR A 72 -3.29 -8.23 5.61
CA TYR A 72 -2.42 -8.47 6.76
C TYR A 72 -0.94 -8.59 6.37
N GLN A 73 -0.63 -9.09 5.17
CA GLN A 73 0.72 -9.09 4.61
C GLN A 73 1.25 -7.67 4.40
N THR A 74 0.40 -6.75 3.91
CA THR A 74 0.74 -5.33 3.76
C THR A 74 1.01 -4.69 5.12
N LEU A 75 0.21 -4.99 6.13
CA LEU A 75 0.43 -4.53 7.49
C LEU A 75 1.80 -4.98 8.02
N ILE A 76 2.14 -6.27 7.86
CA ILE A 76 3.44 -6.82 8.26
C ILE A 76 4.58 -6.11 7.51
N LYS A 77 4.45 -5.91 6.20
CA LYS A 77 5.45 -5.18 5.39
C LYS A 77 5.66 -3.76 5.90
N THR A 78 4.59 -3.04 6.24
CA THR A 78 4.66 -1.67 6.78
C THR A 78 5.33 -1.64 8.16
N LEU A 79 5.10 -2.64 9.02
CA LEU A 79 5.80 -2.75 10.30
C LEU A 79 7.31 -2.91 10.11
N VAL A 80 7.73 -3.79 9.19
CA VAL A 80 9.16 -3.96 8.86
C VAL A 80 9.76 -2.66 8.32
N LEU A 81 9.06 -1.98 7.40
CA LEU A 81 9.50 -0.69 6.87
C LEU A 81 9.67 0.36 7.98
N ARG A 82 8.67 0.49 8.85
CA ARG A 82 8.71 1.46 9.97
C ARG A 82 9.79 1.15 10.98
N TYR A 83 10.11 -0.13 11.19
CA TYR A 83 11.23 -0.52 12.02
C TYR A 83 12.56 -0.07 11.41
N LEU A 84 12.76 -0.33 10.11
CA LEU A 84 13.99 0.07 9.39
C LEU A 84 14.15 1.59 9.27
N THR A 85 13.06 2.34 9.13
CA THR A 85 13.10 3.81 9.05
C THR A 85 13.14 4.51 10.42
N GLY A 86 13.19 3.75 11.52
CA GLY A 86 13.27 4.29 12.89
C GLY A 86 11.95 4.76 13.49
N GLY A 87 10.82 4.53 12.82
CA GLY A 87 9.49 4.82 13.35
C GLY A 87 8.98 3.81 14.39
N ILE A 88 9.69 2.70 14.58
CA ILE A 88 9.48 1.71 15.65
C ILE A 88 10.85 1.29 16.18
N THR A 89 11.02 1.29 17.50
CA THR A 89 12.22 0.78 18.18
C THR A 89 11.88 -0.48 18.95
N ILE A 90 12.62 -1.55 18.73
CA ILE A 90 12.56 -2.75 19.57
C ILE A 90 13.67 -2.59 20.60
N ASN A 91 13.29 -2.40 21.87
CA ASN A 91 14.27 -2.36 22.95
C ASN A 91 14.77 -3.78 23.20
N GLU A 92 16.09 -3.98 23.12
CA GLU A 92 16.74 -5.25 23.44
C GLU A 92 16.60 -5.53 24.94
N THR A 93 15.47 -6.08 25.33
CA THR A 93 15.29 -6.75 26.62
C THR A 93 14.55 -8.03 26.32
N PHE A 94 15.29 -9.00 25.78
CA PHE A 94 14.87 -10.39 25.73
C PHE A 94 15.15 -11.03 27.08
#